data_AF-A0A832X9S2-F1
#
_entry.id   AF-A0A832X9S2-F1
#
_cell.length_a   1.000
_cell.length_b   1.000
_cell.length_c   1.000
_cell.angle_alpha   90.00
_cell.angle_beta   90.00
_cell.angle_gamma   90.00
#
_symmetry.space_group_name_H-M   'P 1'
#
loop_
_entity.id
_entity.type
_entity.pdbx_description
1 polymer ?
#
loop_
_entity_poly.entity_id
_entity_poly.type
_entity_poly.pdbx_seq_one_letter_code
_entity_poly.pdbx_strand_id
1 'polypeptide(L)' 'MEIKIISKKENPLLNRTEIEFECDYPSEGTPNILDVKHKLVALEDSSNDLLVVD' A
#
# COMPACT_ATOMS: atom_id res chain seq x y z
N MET A 1 -8.14 -5.49 -9.56
CA MET A 1 -6.99 -5.15 -8.71
C MET A 1 -7.36 -5.30 -7.24
N GLU A 2 -6.90 -6.38 -6.63
CA GLU A 2 -7.11 -6.73 -5.23
C GLU A 2 -5.78 -6.56 -4.49
N ILE A 3 -5.78 -5.86 -3.35
CA ILE A 3 -4.56 -5.64 -2.56
C ILE A 3 -4.63 -6.54 -1.35
N LYS A 4 -3.67 -7.45 -1.20
CA LYS A 4 -3.50 -8.30 -0.03
C LYS A 4 -2.33 -7.81 0.79
N ILE A 5 -2.56 -7.44 2.04
CA ILE A 5 -1.47 -7.09 2.96
C ILE A 5 -0.88 -8.40 3.49
N ILE A 6 0.39 -8.65 3.19
CA ILE A 6 1.13 -9.85 3.62
C ILE A 6 1.69 -9.63 5.02
N SER A 7 2.25 -8.44 5.27
CA SER A 7 2.94 -8.14 6.51
C SER A 7 2.79 -6.67 6.88
N LYS A 8 2.59 -6.41 8.16
CA LYS A 8 2.58 -5.07 8.73
C LYS A 8 3.56 -5.05 9.89
N LYS A 9 4.58 -4.21 9.77
CA LYS A 9 5.64 -4.07 10.77
C LYS A 9 5.75 -2.62 11.22
N GLU A 10 5.48 -2.39 12.49
CA GLU A 10 5.67 -1.07 13.10
C GLU A 10 7.12 -0.92 13.55
N ASN A 11 7.76 0.16 13.12
CA ASN A 11 9.13 0.50 13.48
C ASN A 11 9.13 1.74 14.41
N PRO A 12 9.14 1.54 15.74
CA PRO A 12 9.10 2.64 16.71
C PRO A 12 10.37 3.49 16.73
N LEU A 13 11.49 3.00 16.19
CA LEU A 13 12.74 3.79 16.05
C LEU A 13 12.63 4.88 14.98
N LEU A 14 11.87 4.60 13.92
CA LEU A 14 11.69 5.50 12.78
C LEU A 14 10.28 6.09 12.71
N ASN A 15 9.42 5.79 13.69
CA ASN A 15 7.99 6.14 13.72
C ASN A 15 7.29 5.89 12.37
N ARG A 16 7.63 4.76 11.72
CA ARG A 16 7.07 4.38 10.42
C ARG A 16 6.50 2.97 10.48
N THR A 17 5.49 2.74 9.66
CA THR A 17 4.90 1.42 9.46
C THR A 17 5.33 0.92 8.10
N GLU A 18 6.03 -0.21 8.07
CA GLU A 18 6.40 -0.92 6.85
C GLU A 18 5.30 -1.93 6.53
N ILE A 19 4.75 -1.84 5.34
CA ILE A 19 3.65 -2.70 4.88
C ILE A 19 4.12 -3.42 3.62
N GLU A 20 4.16 -4.75 3.68
CA GLU A 20 4.33 -5.58 2.49
C GLU A 20 2.96 -5.96 1.98
N PHE A 21 2.70 -5.71 0.70
CA PHE A 21 1.43 -6.04 0.06
C PHE A 21 1.66 -6.72 -1.29
N GLU A 22 0.75 -7.62 -1.62
CA GLU A 22 0.63 -8.25 -2.93
C GLU A 22 -0.52 -7.58 -3.68
N CYS A 23 -0.32 -7.33 -4.97
CA CYS A 23 -1.35 -6.76 -5.84
C CYS A 23 -1.76 -7.83 -6.86
N ASP A 24 -2.95 -8.39 -6.68
CA ASP A 24 -3.55 -9.34 -7.60
C ASP A 24 -4.35 -8.59 -8.68
N TYR A 25 -3.93 -8.68 -9.94
CA TYR A 25 -4.60 -8.10 -11.10
C TYR A 25 -4.79 -9.14 -12.21
N PRO A 26 -5.75 -10.08 -12.06
CA PRO A 26 -5.87 -11.23 -12.95
C PRO A 26 -6.39 -10.91 -14.37
N SER A 27 -6.91 -9.71 -14.65
CA SER A 27 -7.52 -9.38 -15.95
C SER A 27 -7.36 -7.92 -16.41
N GLU A 28 -6.62 -7.10 -15.66
CA GLU A 28 -6.34 -5.71 -16.03
C GLU A 28 -4.83 -5.56 -16.26
N GLY A 29 -4.44 -4.65 -17.15
CA GLY A 29 -3.03 -4.32 -17.37
C GLY A 29 -2.33 -3.89 -16.08
N THR A 30 -0.99 -3.83 -16.10
CA THR A 30 -0.18 -3.51 -14.92
C THR A 30 -0.76 -2.29 -14.18
N PRO A 31 -1.12 -2.43 -12.89
CA PRO A 31 -1.67 -1.36 -12.07
C PRO A 31 -0.83 -0.10 -12.17
N ASN A 32 -1.48 1.06 -12.26
CA ASN A 32 -0.75 2.31 -12.09
C ASN A 32 -0.43 2.50 -10.59
N ILE A 33 0.76 3.00 -10.29
CA ILE A 33 1.21 3.24 -8.90
C ILE A 33 0.25 4.17 -8.17
N LEU A 34 -0.37 5.13 -8.90
CA LEU A 34 -1.39 6.03 -8.35
C LEU A 34 -2.61 5.28 -7.80
N ASP A 35 -3.13 4.30 -8.54
CA ASP A 35 -4.33 3.55 -8.14
C ASP A 35 -4.05 2.66 -6.92
N VAL A 36 -2.86 2.06 -6.88
CA VAL A 36 -2.39 1.29 -5.73
C VAL A 36 -2.27 2.21 -4.51
N LYS A 37 -1.68 3.40 -4.68
CA LYS A 37 -1.55 4.40 -3.61
C LYS A 37 -2.90 4.87 -3.09
N HIS A 38 -3.85 5.19 -3.97
CA HIS A 38 -5.21 5.59 -3.58
C HIS A 38 -5.95 4.51 -2.78
N LYS A 39 -5.80 3.23 -3.16
CA LYS A 39 -6.40 2.12 -2.41
C LYS A 39 -5.72 1.88 -1.06
N LEU A 40 -4.39 1.97 -0.98
CA LEU A 40 -3.67 1.84 0.29
C LEU A 40 -4.01 2.98 1.25
N VAL A 41 -4.15 4.21 0.75
CA VAL A 41 -4.62 5.37 1.53
C VAL A 41 -6.03 5.12 2.07
N ALA A 42 -6.94 4.60 1.25
CA ALA A 42 -8.30 4.30 1.66
C ALA A 42 -8.41 3.13 2.66
N LEU A 43 -7.50 2.15 2.57
CA LEU A 43 -7.44 1.01 3.48
C LEU A 43 -6.87 1.39 4.85
N GLU A 44 -5.84 2.23 4.87
CA GLU A 44 -5.07 2.52 6.09
C GLU A 44 -5.44 3.89 6.72
N ASP A 45 -6.44 4.58 6.18
CA ASP A 45 -6.96 5.88 6.63
C ASP A 45 -5.85 6.90 6.92
N SER A 46 -4.81 6.87 6.08
CA SER A 46 -3.57 7.63 6.26
C SER A 46 -3.43 8.72 5.21
N SER A 47 -2.82 9.85 5.56
CA SER A 47 -2.66 10.97 4.63
C SER A 47 -1.83 10.57 3.40
N ASN A 48 -2.32 10.93 2.22
CA ASN A 48 -1.69 10.67 0.92
C ASN A 48 -0.24 11.19 0.84
N ASP A 49 0.09 12.20 1.65
CA ASP A 49 1.42 12.80 1.75
C ASP A 49 2.42 11.98 2.58
N LEU A 50 1.95 11.08 3.46
CA LEU A 50 2.81 10.26 4.34
C LEU A 50 3.06 8.85 3.78
N LEU A 51 2.31 8.45 2.75
CA LEU A 51 2.37 7.13 2.16
C LEU A 51 3.34 7.13 0.97
N VAL A 52 4.41 6.34 1.07
CA VAL A 52 5.39 6.12 0.00
C VAL A 52 5.28 4.66 -0.44
N VAL A 53 5.11 4.45 -1.74
CA VAL A 53 5.09 3.12 -2.38
C VAL A 53 6.31 3.08 -3.29
N ASP A 54 7.17 2.08 -3.09
CA ASP A 54 8.38 1.78 -3.87
C ASP A 54 8.29 0.33 -4.38
#